data_AF-A0A168PUT4-F1
#
_entry.id   AF-A0A168PUT4-F1
#
_cell.length_a   1.000
_cell.length_b   1.000
_cell.length_c   1.000
_cell.angle_alpha   90.00
_cell.angle_beta   90.00
_cell.angle_gamma   90.00
#
_symmetry.space_group_name_H-M   'P 1'
#
loop_
_entity.id
_entity.type
_entity.pdbx_description
1 polymer ?
#
loop_
_entity_poly.entity_id
_entity_poly.type
_entity_poly.pdbx_seq_one_letter_code
_entity_poly.pdbx_strand_id
1 'polypeptide(L)'
;MTPNAASVKRRRRTGHFGGRLQPPSPTESDDEVIDINWQPCNITVDHRLAQPDTNYQYVNPSLLLWCVRHSLPVLLAFPSLCAHHIQNMVITAINTYAQRMDSAWIDLDWVEYLTWITLLIIMTIVNCQDKKMYWRKSNSPYHINFDFTEFITMERFNDITQLHVFVVPDGELAYADPLYQPRSFLTAFNNHVATTMRPGGRVDEPVTRVIIVDSWFGSPEMARKVLAVGLHSIMQICKRLYWPKEMPAADIVQALGPGYGSKVFMKSTVAGEHLLCCATTDGNIRRFWDPNGKEWVLVQRCLTNTSPTKVLLTYRRDNMINFHDVMRTYRWELRCLSFFLGVTEVNAFSAFKYFRVDGDLVGHGEFRWRLAESLKDYIKTSRKTPLRNPL
;
A
#
# COMPACT_ATOMS: atom_id res chain seq x y z
N MET A 1 -5.90 -52.62 -34.87
CA MET A 1 -4.48 -52.87 -34.55
C MET A 1 -3.69 -51.60 -34.83
N THR A 2 -2.81 -51.19 -33.92
CA THR A 2 -1.72 -50.22 -34.16
C THR A 2 -0.47 -51.01 -34.62
N PRO A 3 0.51 -50.39 -35.33
CA PRO A 3 1.53 -49.51 -34.74
C PRO A 3 1.64 -48.15 -35.51
N ASN A 4 2.22 -47.04 -35.02
CA ASN A 4 3.55 -46.75 -34.44
C ASN A 4 4.73 -47.09 -35.39
N ALA A 5 5.73 -46.25 -35.66
CA ALA A 5 6.05 -44.86 -35.26
C ALA A 5 6.84 -44.19 -36.45
N ALA A 6 7.60 -43.08 -36.40
CA ALA A 6 8.16 -42.25 -35.31
C ALA A 6 8.47 -40.80 -35.79
N SER A 7 9.33 -40.07 -35.07
CA SER A 7 9.71 -38.66 -35.30
C SER A 7 10.94 -38.43 -36.18
N VAL A 8 11.08 -37.23 -36.77
CA VAL A 8 12.36 -36.45 -36.80
C VAL A 8 12.06 -34.93 -36.66
N LYS A 9 12.92 -34.19 -35.95
CA LYS A 9 12.88 -32.71 -35.80
C LYS A 9 13.72 -32.00 -36.88
N ARG A 10 13.33 -30.78 -37.29
CA ARG A 10 14.26 -29.73 -37.78
C ARG A 10 13.94 -28.36 -37.18
N ARG A 11 14.93 -27.45 -37.13
CA ARG A 11 14.95 -26.24 -36.27
C ARG A 11 15.84 -25.14 -36.89
N ARG A 12 15.58 -23.87 -36.55
CA ARG A 12 16.26 -22.62 -37.04
C ARG A 12 15.88 -22.25 -38.48
N ARG A 13 15.96 -20.98 -38.95
CA ARG A 13 16.59 -19.73 -38.43
C ARG A 13 15.55 -18.59 -38.35
N THR A 14 15.38 -17.88 -37.22
CA THR A 14 16.09 -16.65 -36.77
C THR A 14 16.03 -15.45 -37.71
N GLY A 15 15.31 -14.39 -37.29
CA GLY A 15 15.54 -13.00 -37.71
C GLY A 15 16.08 -12.18 -36.53
N HIS A 16 16.95 -11.21 -36.78
CA HIS A 16 17.48 -10.29 -35.77
C HIS A 16 16.71 -8.97 -35.75
N PHE A 17 16.52 -8.40 -34.56
CA PHE A 17 16.46 -6.95 -34.36
C PHE A 17 17.50 -6.59 -33.29
N GLY A 18 18.35 -5.62 -33.59
CA GLY A 18 19.50 -5.26 -32.75
C GLY A 18 19.15 -4.19 -31.73
N GLY A 19 19.06 -4.57 -30.45
CA GLY A 19 19.28 -3.63 -29.35
C GLY A 19 20.78 -3.51 -29.08
N ARG A 20 21.28 -2.29 -28.80
CA ARG A 20 22.67 -2.11 -28.33
C ARG A 20 22.82 -2.82 -26.99
N LEU A 21 23.73 -3.78 -26.92
CA LEU A 21 24.17 -4.32 -25.62
C LEU A 21 24.83 -3.18 -24.85
N GLN A 22 24.27 -2.87 -23.69
CA GLN A 22 24.99 -2.18 -22.63
C GLN A 22 26.24 -3.02 -22.31
N PRO A 23 27.44 -2.42 -22.16
CA PRO A 23 28.59 -3.21 -21.70
C PRO A 23 28.22 -3.85 -20.36
N PRO A 24 28.68 -5.09 -20.08
CA PRO A 24 28.49 -5.65 -18.75
C PRO A 24 29.04 -4.66 -17.73
N SER A 25 28.26 -4.36 -16.69
CA SER A 25 28.80 -3.66 -15.54
C SER A 25 30.05 -4.40 -15.06
N PRO A 26 31.11 -3.69 -14.62
CA PRO A 26 32.17 -4.37 -13.89
C PRO A 26 31.51 -5.18 -12.77
N THR A 27 31.98 -6.39 -12.55
CA THR A 27 31.52 -7.26 -11.47
C THR A 27 31.41 -6.44 -10.18
N GLU A 28 30.22 -6.43 -9.55
CA GLU A 28 30.17 -6.16 -8.12
C GLU A 28 31.17 -7.14 -7.49
N SER A 29 32.24 -6.63 -6.90
CA SER A 29 33.25 -7.53 -6.33
C SER A 29 32.68 -8.09 -5.04
N ASP A 30 32.52 -9.42 -5.00
CA ASP A 30 32.20 -10.19 -3.80
C ASP A 30 33.42 -10.21 -2.85
N ASP A 31 33.98 -9.04 -2.56
CA ASP A 31 34.94 -8.78 -1.47
C ASP A 31 34.15 -8.77 -0.16
N GLU A 32 33.57 -9.92 0.18
CA GLU A 32 32.53 -10.09 1.19
C GLU A 32 33.00 -9.73 2.60
N VAL A 33 32.52 -8.61 3.14
CA VAL A 33 32.59 -8.34 4.59
C VAL A 33 31.53 -9.17 5.31
N ILE A 34 31.80 -10.48 5.44
CA ILE A 34 30.99 -11.41 6.24
C ILE A 34 30.97 -10.92 7.69
N ASP A 35 29.78 -10.72 8.26
CA ASP A 35 29.66 -10.31 9.66
C ASP A 35 30.05 -11.46 10.59
N ILE A 36 31.28 -11.38 11.11
CA ILE A 36 31.87 -12.35 12.04
C ILE A 36 31.34 -12.21 13.47
N ASN A 37 30.56 -11.17 13.77
CA ASN A 37 30.23 -10.80 15.16
C ASN A 37 28.97 -11.52 15.67
N TRP A 38 28.94 -12.85 15.61
CA TRP A 38 27.79 -13.67 15.98
C TRP A 38 28.20 -14.95 16.70
N GLN A 39 27.36 -15.41 17.62
CA GLN A 39 27.55 -16.67 18.36
C GLN A 39 26.21 -17.40 18.58
N PRO A 40 26.19 -18.73 18.79
CA PRO A 40 24.97 -19.48 19.06
C PRO A 40 24.41 -19.13 20.45
N CYS A 41 23.09 -19.24 20.64
CA CYS A 41 22.48 -18.97 21.94
C CYS A 41 21.24 -19.84 22.21
N ASN A 42 21.07 -20.26 23.46
CA ASN A 42 19.86 -20.92 23.94
C ASN A 42 18.88 -19.87 24.48
N ILE A 43 17.61 -20.00 24.11
CA ILE A 43 16.57 -18.99 24.34
C ILE A 43 15.29 -19.66 24.89
N THR A 44 14.92 -19.27 26.11
CA THR A 44 13.67 -19.70 26.77
C THR A 44 12.58 -18.68 26.48
N VAL A 45 11.55 -19.09 25.75
CA VAL A 45 10.41 -18.22 25.37
C VAL A 45 9.25 -18.45 26.32
N ASP A 46 8.75 -17.41 26.99
CA ASP A 46 7.49 -17.51 27.73
C ASP A 46 6.30 -17.51 26.74
N HIS A 47 5.40 -18.48 26.92
CA HIS A 47 4.23 -18.63 26.07
C HIS A 47 3.03 -17.78 26.50
N ARG A 48 3.07 -17.15 27.70
CA ARG A 48 1.95 -16.38 28.27
C ARG A 48 1.80 -15.00 27.61
N LEU A 49 2.90 -14.38 27.18
CA LEU A 49 2.89 -13.11 26.43
C LEU A 49 2.48 -13.26 24.94
N ALA A 50 2.16 -14.48 24.49
CA ALA A 50 1.76 -14.77 23.11
C ALA A 50 0.26 -14.55 22.83
N GLN A 51 -0.55 -14.21 23.84
CA GLN A 51 -2.00 -14.05 23.68
C GLN A 51 -2.34 -12.78 22.88
N PRO A 52 -3.13 -12.87 21.78
CA PRO A 52 -3.54 -11.71 21.00
C PRO A 52 -4.35 -10.69 21.81
N ASP A 53 -5.00 -11.16 22.87
CA ASP A 53 -5.97 -10.41 23.68
C ASP A 53 -5.31 -9.49 24.71
N THR A 54 -4.01 -9.69 25.00
CA THR A 54 -3.27 -8.93 26.02
C THR A 54 -2.16 -8.04 25.44
N ASN A 55 -1.82 -8.21 24.16
CA ASN A 55 -0.60 -7.61 23.59
C ASN A 55 -0.89 -6.50 22.57
N TYR A 56 -0.19 -5.36 22.70
CA TYR A 56 -0.22 -4.17 21.82
C TYR A 56 -1.56 -3.43 21.59
N GLN A 57 -2.70 -3.90 22.07
CA GLN A 57 -4.00 -3.24 21.83
C GLN A 57 -4.17 -1.88 22.55
N TYR A 58 -3.52 -1.70 23.70
CA TYR A 58 -3.75 -0.57 24.63
C TYR A 58 -3.02 0.73 24.28
N VAL A 59 -2.84 1.02 23.00
CA VAL A 59 -2.36 2.34 22.56
C VAL A 59 -3.36 2.91 21.57
N ASN A 60 -3.95 4.05 21.93
CA ASN A 60 -4.91 4.73 21.07
C ASN A 60 -4.17 5.47 19.92
N PRO A 61 -4.26 5.02 18.65
CA PRO A 61 -3.84 5.86 17.54
C PRO A 61 -4.66 7.15 17.54
N SER A 62 -4.00 8.31 17.56
CA SER A 62 -4.68 9.60 17.57
C SER A 62 -4.77 10.17 16.15
N LEU A 63 -5.99 10.39 15.67
CA LEU A 63 -6.27 11.19 14.48
C LEU A 63 -6.50 12.63 14.94
N LEU A 64 -5.74 13.58 14.39
CA LEU A 64 -5.84 15.00 14.77
C LEU A 64 -6.98 15.71 14.01
N LEU A 65 -8.20 15.19 14.12
CA LEU A 65 -9.43 15.83 13.62
C LEU A 65 -10.36 16.22 14.77
N TRP A 66 -11.08 17.32 14.59
CA TRP A 66 -12.09 17.77 15.54
C TRP A 66 -13.39 16.95 15.33
N CYS A 67 -14.02 16.51 16.44
CA CYS A 67 -15.30 15.79 16.44
C CYS A 67 -15.35 14.46 15.64
N VAL A 68 -14.27 13.66 15.69
CA VAL A 68 -14.17 12.39 14.93
C VAL A 68 -15.32 11.40 15.21
N ARG A 69 -15.79 11.30 16.47
CA ARG A 69 -16.85 10.37 16.90
C ARG A 69 -18.17 10.48 16.12
N HIS A 70 -18.47 11.65 15.58
CA HIS A 70 -19.69 11.91 14.81
C HIS A 70 -19.42 12.29 13.34
N SER A 71 -18.16 12.25 12.90
CA SER A 71 -17.78 12.59 11.53
C SER A 71 -18.45 11.68 10.49
N LEU A 72 -18.87 12.29 9.39
CA LEU A 72 -19.26 11.59 8.17
C LEU A 72 -18.01 10.99 7.49
N PRO A 73 -18.13 9.88 6.74
CA PRO A 73 -16.99 9.25 6.05
C PRO A 73 -16.21 10.22 5.15
N VAL A 74 -16.90 11.14 4.45
CA VAL A 74 -16.26 12.20 3.65
C VAL A 74 -15.29 13.07 4.46
N LEU A 75 -15.59 13.37 5.72
CA LEU A 75 -14.73 14.16 6.61
C LEU A 75 -13.50 13.37 7.09
N LEU A 76 -13.54 12.04 7.06
CA LEU A 76 -12.38 11.16 7.31
C LEU A 76 -11.54 10.95 6.04
N ALA A 77 -12.17 11.04 4.86
CA ALA A 77 -11.53 10.88 3.57
C ALA A 77 -10.83 12.16 3.07
N PHE A 78 -11.45 13.34 3.18
CA PHE A 78 -10.89 14.61 2.68
C PHE A 78 -9.49 14.98 3.21
N PRO A 79 -9.12 14.75 4.49
CA PRO A 79 -7.75 14.92 4.96
C PRO A 79 -6.82 13.93 4.23
N SER A 80 -7.14 12.64 4.28
CA SER A 80 -6.38 11.57 3.64
C SER A 80 -6.21 11.77 2.12
N LEU A 81 -7.13 12.49 1.47
CA LEU A 81 -7.14 12.78 0.03
C LEU A 81 -6.29 14.00 -0.38
N CYS A 82 -5.88 14.85 0.57
CA CYS A 82 -5.26 16.16 0.31
C CYS A 82 -6.11 17.09 -0.57
N ALA A 83 -7.40 17.20 -0.25
CA ALA A 83 -8.40 17.98 -0.99
C ALA A 83 -7.91 19.37 -1.46
N HIS A 84 -7.30 20.15 -0.56
CA HIS A 84 -6.76 21.49 -0.85
C HIS A 84 -5.71 21.50 -1.97
N HIS A 85 -4.82 20.48 -2.04
CA HIS A 85 -3.82 20.38 -3.10
C HIS A 85 -4.47 19.96 -4.43
N ILE A 86 -5.49 19.09 -4.39
CA ILE A 86 -6.26 18.75 -5.60
C ILE A 86 -6.94 20.01 -6.16
N GLN A 87 -7.67 20.72 -5.30
CA GLN A 87 -8.44 21.91 -5.67
C GLN A 87 -7.58 23.02 -6.28
N ASN A 88 -6.43 23.32 -5.68
CA ASN A 88 -5.61 24.47 -6.07
C ASN A 88 -4.52 24.14 -7.12
N MET A 89 -4.00 22.91 -7.15
CA MET A 89 -2.91 22.51 -8.07
C MET A 89 -3.39 21.58 -9.18
N VAL A 90 -4.02 20.46 -8.82
CA VAL A 90 -4.35 19.39 -9.78
C VAL A 90 -5.44 19.84 -10.76
N ILE A 91 -6.53 20.45 -10.27
CA ILE A 91 -7.61 20.94 -11.14
C ILE A 91 -7.10 22.05 -12.08
N THR A 92 -6.31 22.98 -11.56
CA THR A 92 -5.63 24.02 -12.34
C THR A 92 -4.74 23.43 -13.45
N ALA A 93 -4.00 22.37 -13.13
CA ALA A 93 -3.16 21.65 -14.10
C ALA A 93 -3.97 20.92 -15.17
N ILE A 94 -5.08 20.28 -14.80
CA ILE A 94 -6.00 19.62 -15.72
C ILE A 94 -6.58 20.64 -16.70
N ASN A 95 -7.14 21.75 -16.20
CA ASN A 95 -7.73 22.78 -17.07
C ASN A 95 -6.68 23.40 -17.99
N THR A 96 -5.51 23.78 -17.46
CA THR A 96 -4.41 24.35 -18.27
C THR A 96 -3.87 23.37 -19.31
N TYR A 97 -3.92 22.06 -19.07
CA TYR A 97 -3.54 21.06 -20.05
C TYR A 97 -4.66 20.79 -21.07
N ALA A 98 -5.89 20.67 -20.62
CA ALA A 98 -7.05 20.38 -21.45
C ALA A 98 -7.34 21.51 -22.44
N GLN A 99 -7.32 22.78 -22.01
CA GLN A 99 -7.45 23.96 -22.89
C GLN A 99 -6.39 24.02 -24.01
N ARG A 100 -5.23 23.36 -23.85
CA ARG A 100 -4.19 23.26 -24.89
C ARG A 100 -4.44 22.11 -25.89
N MET A 101 -5.30 21.17 -25.53
CA MET A 101 -5.64 19.98 -26.33
C MET A 101 -7.00 20.14 -27.03
N ASP A 102 -7.95 20.82 -26.38
CA ASP A 102 -9.27 21.16 -26.89
C ASP A 102 -9.66 22.58 -26.43
N SER A 103 -9.90 23.47 -27.40
CA SER A 103 -10.35 24.84 -27.14
C SER A 103 -11.83 24.94 -26.73
N ALA A 104 -12.60 23.86 -26.85
CA ALA A 104 -13.95 23.75 -26.33
C ALA A 104 -14.01 23.24 -24.87
N TRP A 105 -12.86 23.01 -24.22
CA TRP A 105 -12.81 22.55 -22.83
C TRP A 105 -13.48 23.55 -21.87
N ILE A 106 -14.58 23.11 -21.26
CA ILE A 106 -15.18 23.79 -20.11
C ILE A 106 -14.32 23.47 -18.88
N ASP A 107 -13.93 24.49 -18.11
CA ASP A 107 -13.10 24.28 -16.93
C ASP A 107 -13.77 23.41 -15.87
N LEU A 108 -13.04 22.39 -15.43
CA LEU A 108 -13.39 21.48 -14.34
C LEU A 108 -13.35 22.25 -13.02
N ASP A 109 -14.41 22.18 -12.22
CA ASP A 109 -14.45 22.75 -10.87
C ASP A 109 -14.29 21.67 -9.78
N TRP A 110 -14.19 22.09 -8.51
CA TRP A 110 -14.06 21.18 -7.37
C TRP A 110 -15.25 20.22 -7.22
N VAL A 111 -16.45 20.67 -7.59
CA VAL A 111 -17.71 19.92 -7.42
C VAL A 111 -17.85 18.85 -8.51
N GLU A 112 -17.50 19.17 -9.76
CA GLU A 112 -17.43 18.21 -10.86
C GLU A 112 -16.26 17.23 -10.66
N TYR A 113 -15.09 17.68 -10.19
CA TYR A 113 -13.98 16.78 -9.84
C TYR A 113 -14.40 15.78 -8.74
N LEU A 114 -15.02 16.26 -7.65
CA LEU A 114 -15.57 15.38 -6.63
C LEU A 114 -16.69 14.48 -7.16
N THR A 115 -17.49 14.95 -8.14
CA THR A 115 -18.49 14.11 -8.80
C THR A 115 -17.80 12.95 -9.53
N TRP A 116 -16.76 13.22 -10.32
CA TRP A 116 -15.96 12.19 -11.01
C TRP A 116 -15.33 11.18 -10.04
N ILE A 117 -14.72 11.63 -8.93
CA ILE A 117 -14.21 10.76 -7.85
C ILE A 117 -15.33 9.92 -7.21
N THR A 118 -16.50 10.50 -6.97
CA THR A 118 -17.63 9.79 -6.34
C THR A 118 -18.17 8.68 -7.24
N LEU A 119 -18.25 8.94 -8.54
CA LEU A 119 -18.64 7.93 -9.53
C LEU A 119 -17.59 6.81 -9.62
N LEU A 120 -16.28 7.13 -9.57
CA LEU A 120 -15.22 6.12 -9.47
C LEU A 120 -15.36 5.24 -8.22
N ILE A 121 -15.70 5.82 -7.05
CA ILE A 121 -15.99 5.04 -5.83
C ILE A 121 -17.16 4.08 -6.06
N ILE A 122 -18.27 4.56 -6.64
CA ILE A 122 -19.45 3.71 -6.92
C ILE A 122 -19.09 2.54 -7.86
N MET A 123 -18.24 2.77 -8.88
CA MET A 123 -17.74 1.70 -9.76
C MET A 123 -16.89 0.63 -9.03
N THR A 124 -16.24 0.95 -7.90
CA THR A 124 -15.55 -0.06 -7.07
C THR A 124 -16.49 -0.90 -6.20
N ILE A 125 -17.76 -0.48 -6.05
CA ILE A 125 -18.80 -1.19 -5.29
C ILE A 125 -19.65 -2.02 -6.24
N VAL A 126 -20.18 -1.39 -7.31
CA VAL A 126 -21.08 -2.00 -8.29
C VAL A 126 -20.32 -2.19 -9.61
N ASN A 127 -19.50 -3.23 -9.70
CA ASN A 127 -18.67 -3.46 -10.89
C ASN A 127 -19.47 -4.01 -12.09
N CYS A 128 -19.58 -3.21 -13.15
CA CYS A 128 -20.10 -3.60 -14.45
C CYS A 128 -18.97 -3.92 -15.44
N GLN A 129 -19.07 -5.04 -16.18
CA GLN A 129 -18.08 -5.42 -17.20
C GLN A 129 -18.08 -4.44 -18.40
N ASP A 130 -19.24 -3.88 -18.75
CA ASP A 130 -19.36 -2.79 -19.71
C ASP A 130 -19.59 -1.46 -18.98
N LYS A 131 -18.65 -0.52 -19.12
CA LYS A 131 -18.73 0.83 -18.55
C LYS A 131 -19.96 1.61 -19.04
N LYS A 132 -20.53 1.28 -20.21
CA LYS A 132 -21.74 1.95 -20.70
C LYS A 132 -22.98 1.65 -19.84
N MET A 133 -22.96 0.58 -19.03
CA MET A 133 -24.07 0.25 -18.13
C MET A 133 -24.34 1.36 -17.11
N TYR A 134 -23.28 2.04 -16.63
CA TYR A 134 -23.41 3.14 -15.66
C TYR A 134 -24.18 4.36 -16.20
N TRP A 135 -24.23 4.56 -17.52
CA TRP A 135 -25.00 5.63 -18.18
C TRP A 135 -26.24 5.09 -18.92
N ARG A 136 -26.67 3.86 -18.64
CA ARG A 136 -27.75 3.15 -19.36
C ARG A 136 -27.57 3.09 -20.89
N LYS A 137 -26.33 3.20 -21.39
CA LYS A 137 -25.94 3.17 -22.82
C LYS A 137 -25.40 1.80 -23.28
N SER A 138 -25.64 0.74 -22.50
CA SER A 138 -25.23 -0.63 -22.80
C SER A 138 -26.39 -1.44 -23.37
N ASN A 139 -26.08 -2.40 -24.23
CA ASN A 139 -27.06 -3.39 -24.73
C ASN A 139 -27.23 -4.58 -23.76
N SER A 140 -26.68 -4.49 -22.54
CA SER A 140 -26.83 -5.51 -21.49
C SER A 140 -28.31 -5.65 -21.07
N PRO A 141 -28.84 -6.89 -20.93
CA PRO A 141 -30.20 -7.12 -20.44
C PRO A 141 -30.34 -6.86 -18.92
N TYR A 142 -29.23 -6.57 -18.23
CA TYR A 142 -29.21 -6.27 -16.80
C TYR A 142 -29.23 -4.76 -16.57
N HIS A 143 -30.33 -4.25 -16.01
CA HIS A 143 -30.41 -2.86 -15.57
C HIS A 143 -29.85 -2.72 -14.15
N ILE A 144 -29.03 -1.69 -13.93
CA ILE A 144 -28.61 -1.26 -12.59
C ILE A 144 -29.47 -0.09 -12.12
N ASN A 145 -29.67 0.04 -10.82
CA ASN A 145 -30.48 1.10 -10.20
C ASN A 145 -29.77 2.46 -10.12
N PHE A 146 -28.79 2.71 -11.00
CA PHE A 146 -27.98 3.93 -11.05
C PHE A 146 -27.88 4.44 -12.49
N ASP A 147 -27.88 5.76 -12.64
CA ASP A 147 -27.62 6.43 -13.91
C ASP A 147 -26.68 7.60 -13.67
N PHE A 148 -25.45 7.48 -14.17
CA PHE A 148 -24.43 8.49 -14.03
C PHE A 148 -24.75 9.72 -14.91
N THR A 149 -25.68 9.61 -15.87
CA THR A 149 -26.16 10.73 -16.69
C THR A 149 -26.81 11.84 -15.86
N GLU A 150 -27.36 11.52 -14.68
CA GLU A 150 -27.89 12.49 -13.72
C GLU A 150 -26.78 13.36 -13.06
N PHE A 151 -25.51 12.94 -13.18
CA PHE A 151 -24.37 13.54 -12.49
C PHE A 151 -23.36 14.16 -13.46
N ILE A 152 -23.05 13.48 -14.57
CA ILE A 152 -22.08 13.89 -15.61
C ILE A 152 -22.32 13.09 -16.90
N THR A 153 -22.00 13.64 -18.07
CA THR A 153 -22.10 12.85 -19.33
C THR A 153 -20.98 11.81 -19.41
N MET A 154 -21.23 10.69 -20.10
CA MET A 154 -20.22 9.63 -20.30
C MET A 154 -18.98 10.14 -21.06
N GLU A 155 -19.21 11.09 -21.96
CA GLU A 155 -18.21 11.81 -22.74
C GLU A 155 -17.32 12.63 -21.80
N ARG A 156 -17.87 13.64 -21.12
CA ARG A 156 -17.15 14.47 -20.14
C ARG A 156 -16.43 13.66 -19.05
N PHE A 157 -17.01 12.55 -18.58
CA PHE A 157 -16.32 11.62 -17.68
C PHE A 157 -15.07 11.01 -18.33
N ASN A 158 -15.19 10.53 -19.57
CA ASN A 158 -14.05 9.99 -20.33
C ASN A 158 -13.01 11.08 -20.61
N ASP A 159 -13.42 12.32 -20.85
CA ASP A 159 -12.50 13.42 -21.19
C ASP A 159 -11.70 13.86 -19.96
N ILE A 160 -12.36 14.06 -18.81
CA ILE A 160 -11.70 14.25 -17.51
C ILE A 160 -10.73 13.09 -17.22
N THR A 161 -11.13 11.85 -17.52
CA THR A 161 -10.24 10.68 -17.36
C THR A 161 -9.03 10.76 -18.30
N GLN A 162 -9.24 11.08 -19.59
CA GLN A 162 -8.19 11.11 -20.60
C GLN A 162 -7.20 12.27 -20.41
N LEU A 163 -7.67 13.42 -19.92
CA LEU A 163 -6.89 14.65 -19.76
C LEU A 163 -6.39 14.86 -18.32
N HIS A 164 -6.66 13.94 -17.38
CA HIS A 164 -6.17 14.04 -16.00
C HIS A 164 -4.63 14.13 -15.93
N VAL A 165 -4.09 15.14 -15.28
CA VAL A 165 -2.66 15.33 -15.01
C VAL A 165 -2.50 15.89 -13.60
N PHE A 166 -1.35 15.65 -12.97
CA PHE A 166 -1.05 16.20 -11.64
C PHE A 166 -0.38 17.58 -11.72
N VAL A 167 0.45 17.78 -12.75
CA VAL A 167 1.01 19.08 -13.16
C VAL A 167 0.91 19.19 -14.69
N VAL A 168 0.94 20.42 -15.22
CA VAL A 168 0.95 20.63 -16.67
C VAL A 168 2.18 19.92 -17.28
N PRO A 169 2.03 19.06 -18.31
CA PRO A 169 3.16 18.38 -18.92
C PRO A 169 4.23 19.33 -19.46
N ASP A 170 5.48 19.01 -19.14
CA ASP A 170 6.67 19.80 -19.42
C ASP A 170 7.82 18.83 -19.73
N GLY A 171 8.57 19.09 -20.81
CA GLY A 171 9.63 18.20 -21.30
C GLY A 171 10.92 18.24 -20.47
N GLU A 172 11.26 19.42 -19.92
CA GLU A 172 12.46 19.60 -19.11
C GLU A 172 12.25 18.99 -17.71
N LEU A 173 11.06 19.18 -17.13
CA LEU A 173 10.70 18.51 -15.88
C LEU A 173 10.62 16.98 -16.04
N ALA A 174 10.12 16.49 -17.18
CA ALA A 174 10.09 15.05 -17.49
C ALA A 174 11.49 14.44 -17.68
N TYR A 175 12.45 15.22 -18.17
CA TYR A 175 13.85 14.80 -18.29
C TYR A 175 14.58 14.82 -16.93
N ALA A 176 14.32 15.84 -16.11
CA ALA A 176 14.96 16.01 -14.80
C ALA A 176 14.41 15.06 -13.71
N ASP A 177 13.12 14.72 -13.74
CA ASP A 177 12.48 13.82 -12.78
C ASP A 177 11.48 12.86 -13.46
N PRO A 178 11.80 11.56 -13.58
CA PRO A 178 10.89 10.55 -14.11
C PRO A 178 9.55 10.41 -13.36
N LEU A 179 9.42 10.98 -12.15
CA LEU A 179 8.18 11.03 -11.38
C LEU A 179 7.58 12.45 -11.26
N TYR A 180 8.01 13.41 -12.11
CA TYR A 180 7.62 14.82 -11.99
C TYR A 180 6.10 15.04 -11.90
N GLN A 181 5.32 14.25 -12.64
CA GLN A 181 3.84 14.30 -12.64
C GLN A 181 3.28 14.21 -11.21
N PRO A 182 3.28 13.04 -10.54
CA PRO A 182 2.78 12.95 -9.17
C PRO A 182 3.71 13.56 -8.11
N ARG A 183 4.89 14.12 -8.44
CA ARG A 183 5.91 14.52 -7.43
C ARG A 183 5.37 15.50 -6.39
N SER A 184 4.71 16.58 -6.84
CA SER A 184 4.12 17.61 -5.97
C SER A 184 3.02 17.02 -5.09
N PHE A 185 2.11 16.24 -5.70
CA PHE A 185 1.00 15.58 -5.03
C PHE A 185 1.49 14.55 -4.00
N LEU A 186 2.46 13.71 -4.34
CA LEU A 186 3.06 12.69 -3.48
C LEU A 186 3.69 13.32 -2.22
N THR A 187 4.41 14.43 -2.39
CA THR A 187 4.98 15.18 -1.26
C THR A 187 3.87 15.75 -0.36
N ALA A 188 2.85 16.38 -0.94
CA ALA A 188 1.70 16.89 -0.17
C ALA A 188 0.96 15.76 0.56
N PHE A 189 0.70 14.64 -0.12
CA PHE A 189 0.05 13.44 0.40
C PHE A 189 0.79 12.85 1.59
N ASN A 190 2.09 12.59 1.44
CA ASN A 190 2.92 12.02 2.51
C ASN A 190 3.01 12.95 3.71
N ASN A 191 3.19 14.26 3.48
CA ASN A 191 3.26 15.25 4.56
C ASN A 191 1.94 15.34 5.34
N HIS A 192 0.80 15.36 4.66
CA HIS A 192 -0.51 15.43 5.31
C HIS A 192 -0.87 14.14 6.05
N VAL A 193 -0.57 12.97 5.48
CA VAL A 193 -0.75 11.67 6.15
C VAL A 193 0.10 11.59 7.42
N ALA A 194 1.35 12.06 7.37
CA ALA A 194 2.26 12.06 8.52
C ALA A 194 1.86 13.03 9.64
N THR A 195 1.16 14.14 9.33
CA THR A 195 0.66 15.08 10.37
C THR A 195 -0.69 14.68 10.94
N THR A 196 -1.58 14.08 10.15
CA THR A 196 -2.95 13.73 10.58
C THR A 196 -3.05 12.45 11.38
N MET A 197 -2.26 11.42 11.07
CA MET A 197 -2.29 10.11 11.74
C MET A 197 -1.02 9.87 12.54
N ARG A 198 -1.14 9.68 13.87
CA ARG A 198 0.00 9.28 14.71
C ARG A 198 0.01 7.76 14.94
N PRO A 199 1.10 7.05 14.56
CA PRO A 199 1.33 5.67 14.99
C PRO A 199 1.56 5.61 16.50
N GLY A 200 0.90 4.67 17.17
CA GLY A 200 1.07 4.41 18.60
C GLY A 200 2.40 3.76 18.97
N GLY A 201 2.72 3.83 20.27
CA GLY A 201 3.64 2.96 21.01
C GLY A 201 3.28 3.02 22.50
N ARG A 202 3.91 2.21 23.35
CA ARG A 202 3.48 1.90 24.73
C ARG A 202 3.18 3.13 25.60
N VAL A 203 2.27 2.98 26.55
CA VAL A 203 1.72 4.07 27.39
C VAL A 203 2.69 4.53 28.48
N ASP A 204 3.44 3.61 29.09
CA ASP A 204 4.19 3.86 30.34
C ASP A 204 5.73 3.85 30.18
N GLU A 205 6.25 3.81 28.95
CA GLU A 205 7.68 3.85 28.62
C GLU A 205 7.95 4.79 27.43
N PRO A 206 9.18 5.32 27.25
CA PRO A 206 9.55 6.06 26.04
C PRO A 206 9.20 5.24 24.78
N VAL A 207 8.58 5.89 23.80
CA VAL A 207 7.75 5.27 22.75
C VAL A 207 8.58 4.44 21.75
N THR A 208 8.99 3.25 22.17
CA THR A 208 9.76 2.26 21.41
C THR A 208 8.94 1.64 20.28
N ARG A 209 8.95 2.29 19.12
CA ARG A 209 8.26 1.81 17.91
C ARG A 209 9.00 0.63 17.29
N VAL A 210 8.25 -0.36 16.82
CA VAL A 210 8.76 -1.55 16.12
C VAL A 210 8.43 -1.45 14.63
N ILE A 211 9.46 -1.42 13.78
CA ILE A 211 9.35 -1.55 12.33
C ILE A 211 9.32 -3.04 11.97
N ILE A 212 8.37 -3.45 11.12
CA ILE A 212 8.31 -4.82 10.56
C ILE A 212 8.50 -4.71 9.04
N VAL A 213 9.55 -5.36 8.52
CA VAL A 213 9.86 -5.38 7.07
C VAL A 213 10.09 -6.78 6.52
N ASP A 214 9.94 -6.91 5.21
CA ASP A 214 10.19 -8.14 4.45
C ASP A 214 11.69 -8.33 4.13
N SER A 215 11.97 -9.26 3.22
CA SER A 215 13.32 -9.64 2.81
C SER A 215 14.04 -8.66 1.89
N TRP A 216 13.38 -7.61 1.41
CA TRP A 216 14.03 -6.60 0.56
C TRP A 216 14.84 -5.60 1.39
N PHE A 217 14.36 -5.27 2.60
CA PHE A 217 14.99 -4.28 3.48
C PHE A 217 15.84 -4.89 4.61
N GLY A 218 15.83 -6.22 4.76
CA GLY A 218 16.43 -6.90 5.90
C GLY A 218 17.93 -7.19 5.77
N SER A 219 18.74 -6.49 6.56
CA SER A 219 20.15 -6.81 6.83
C SER A 219 20.50 -6.46 8.29
N PRO A 220 21.56 -7.07 8.88
CA PRO A 220 22.09 -6.66 10.19
C PRO A 220 22.45 -5.16 10.25
N GLU A 221 23.04 -4.63 9.18
CA GLU A 221 23.39 -3.21 9.06
C GLU A 221 22.16 -2.29 9.12
N MET A 222 21.06 -2.68 8.47
CA MET A 222 19.82 -1.91 8.55
C MET A 222 19.22 -1.99 9.96
N ALA A 223 19.25 -3.16 10.61
CA ALA A 223 18.80 -3.30 11.99
C ALA A 223 19.63 -2.43 12.96
N ARG A 224 20.96 -2.34 12.77
CA ARG A 224 21.86 -1.41 13.50
C ARG A 224 21.44 0.05 13.30
N LYS A 225 21.24 0.48 12.05
CA LYS A 225 20.85 1.85 11.70
C LYS A 225 19.48 2.25 12.25
N VAL A 226 18.53 1.32 12.26
CA VAL A 226 17.18 1.52 12.84
C VAL A 226 17.27 1.61 14.37
N LEU A 227 18.07 0.75 15.03
CA LEU A 227 18.30 0.82 16.48
C LEU A 227 18.99 2.13 16.91
N ALA A 228 19.95 2.61 16.11
CA ALA A 228 20.68 3.86 16.37
C ALA A 228 19.80 5.12 16.36
N VAL A 229 18.60 5.07 15.76
CA VAL A 229 17.60 6.15 15.79
C VAL A 229 16.45 5.90 16.79
N GLY A 230 16.64 4.97 17.74
CA GLY A 230 15.67 4.69 18.81
C GLY A 230 14.45 3.86 18.35
N LEU A 231 14.58 3.13 17.24
CA LEU A 231 13.52 2.29 16.67
C LEU A 231 13.94 0.82 16.73
N HIS A 232 13.01 -0.08 17.02
CA HIS A 232 13.28 -1.52 16.97
C HIS A 232 12.89 -2.10 15.61
N SER A 233 13.53 -3.19 15.18
CA SER A 233 13.28 -3.78 13.87
C SER A 233 13.06 -5.29 13.91
N ILE A 234 12.01 -5.73 13.24
CA ILE A 234 11.75 -7.11 12.84
C ILE A 234 11.99 -7.20 11.34
N MET A 235 12.97 -7.99 10.93
CA MET A 235 13.39 -8.10 9.54
C MET A 235 13.45 -9.56 9.09
N GLN A 236 13.11 -9.82 7.83
CA GLN A 236 13.40 -11.10 7.18
C GLN A 236 14.73 -10.97 6.43
N ILE A 237 15.63 -11.97 6.51
CA ILE A 237 16.94 -11.90 5.85
C ILE A 237 17.06 -13.07 4.87
N CYS A 238 16.84 -12.82 3.57
CA CYS A 238 16.93 -13.86 2.53
C CYS A 238 18.25 -13.84 1.73
N LYS A 239 18.98 -12.72 1.68
CA LYS A 239 20.31 -12.72 1.07
C LYS A 239 21.30 -13.42 2.01
N ARG A 240 21.90 -14.52 1.56
CA ARG A 240 22.86 -15.31 2.35
C ARG A 240 24.10 -14.50 2.78
N LEU A 241 24.49 -13.47 2.02
CA LEU A 241 25.60 -12.57 2.39
C LEU A 241 25.31 -11.71 3.65
N TYR A 242 24.04 -11.63 4.09
CA TYR A 242 23.63 -10.99 5.34
C TYR A 242 23.40 -12.01 6.48
N TRP A 243 23.70 -13.29 6.27
CA TRP A 243 23.60 -14.32 7.32
C TRP A 243 24.88 -14.33 8.17
N PRO A 244 24.78 -14.59 9.48
CA PRO A 244 25.94 -14.89 10.31
C PRO A 244 26.82 -16.00 9.74
N LYS A 245 28.13 -15.93 9.95
CA LYS A 245 29.10 -16.93 9.44
C LYS A 245 28.81 -18.38 9.89
N GLU A 246 28.21 -18.55 11.07
CA GLU A 246 27.82 -19.86 11.62
C GLU A 246 26.41 -20.30 11.23
N MET A 247 25.68 -19.49 10.45
CA MET A 247 24.37 -19.88 9.93
C MET A 247 24.55 -20.98 8.86
N PRO A 248 23.77 -22.08 8.90
CA PRO A 248 23.98 -23.20 7.99
C PRO A 248 23.89 -22.81 6.51
N ALA A 249 25.04 -22.74 5.86
CA ALA A 249 25.19 -22.07 4.56
C ALA A 249 24.61 -22.84 3.37
N ALA A 250 24.53 -24.18 3.46
CA ALA A 250 24.09 -25.05 2.37
C ALA A 250 22.56 -25.23 2.32
N ASP A 251 21.95 -25.58 3.46
CA ASP A 251 20.49 -25.68 3.61
C ASP A 251 20.08 -25.49 5.08
N ILE A 252 19.38 -24.39 5.35
CA ILE A 252 18.80 -24.11 6.68
C ILE A 252 17.81 -25.19 7.10
N VAL A 253 17.05 -25.79 6.17
CA VAL A 253 15.99 -26.75 6.46
C VAL A 253 16.57 -28.11 6.88
N GLN A 254 17.75 -28.49 6.37
CA GLN A 254 18.46 -29.73 6.75
C GLN A 254 19.27 -29.60 8.05
N ALA A 255 19.85 -28.42 8.31
CA ALA A 255 20.71 -28.20 9.46
C ALA A 255 19.94 -27.86 10.76
N LEU A 256 18.70 -27.39 10.62
CA LEU A 256 17.73 -27.44 11.71
C LEU A 256 17.29 -28.90 11.89
N GLY A 257 17.41 -29.44 13.10
CA GLY A 257 17.15 -30.87 13.36
C GLY A 257 15.75 -31.36 12.92
N PRO A 258 15.55 -32.67 12.73
CA PRO A 258 14.41 -33.24 11.99
C PRO A 258 13.01 -33.01 12.58
N GLY A 259 12.89 -32.36 13.74
CA GLY A 259 11.61 -31.92 14.29
C GLY A 259 10.94 -30.83 13.45
N TYR A 260 9.63 -30.97 13.23
CA TYR A 260 8.81 -29.87 12.73
C TYR A 260 8.83 -28.71 13.73
N GLY A 261 9.20 -27.52 13.26
CA GLY A 261 9.34 -26.34 14.10
C GLY A 261 10.69 -26.19 14.83
N SER A 262 11.69 -27.05 14.57
CA SER A 262 13.07 -26.88 15.04
C SER A 262 13.63 -25.48 14.76
N LYS A 263 14.48 -24.97 15.65
CA LYS A 263 14.99 -23.58 15.61
C LYS A 263 16.47 -23.52 15.99
N VAL A 264 17.21 -22.64 15.32
CA VAL A 264 18.56 -22.18 15.69
C VAL A 264 18.49 -20.68 15.91
N PHE A 265 19.15 -20.21 16.95
CA PHE A 265 19.26 -18.80 17.29
C PHE A 265 20.74 -18.39 17.40
N MET A 266 21.07 -17.23 16.84
CA MET A 266 22.37 -16.59 17.02
C MET A 266 22.18 -15.17 17.53
N LYS A 267 23.06 -14.74 18.42
CA LYS A 267 23.10 -13.37 18.97
C LYS A 267 24.34 -12.65 18.47
N SER A 268 24.23 -11.34 18.20
CA SER A 268 25.41 -10.51 17.97
C SER A 268 26.38 -10.54 19.17
N THR A 269 27.68 -10.53 18.89
CA THR A 269 28.78 -10.42 19.87
C THR A 269 29.27 -8.97 20.04
N VAL A 270 28.81 -8.03 19.19
CA VAL A 270 29.16 -6.61 19.32
C VAL A 270 28.64 -6.06 20.65
N ALA A 271 29.50 -5.37 21.40
CA ALA A 271 29.14 -4.79 22.68
C ALA A 271 27.99 -3.77 22.53
N GLY A 272 26.91 -3.96 23.28
CA GLY A 272 25.69 -3.13 23.19
C GLY A 272 24.68 -3.58 22.13
N GLU A 273 24.99 -4.56 21.27
CA GLU A 273 24.01 -5.09 20.32
C GLU A 273 23.12 -6.18 20.93
N HIS A 274 21.82 -6.01 20.72
CA HIS A 274 20.77 -6.97 21.06
C HIS A 274 20.14 -7.60 19.81
N LEU A 275 20.94 -7.72 18.73
CA LEU A 275 20.51 -8.35 17.49
C LEU A 275 20.48 -9.87 17.61
N LEU A 276 19.44 -10.46 17.02
CA LEU A 276 19.11 -11.88 17.11
C LEU A 276 18.66 -12.39 15.74
N CYS A 277 19.30 -13.45 15.26
CA CYS A 277 18.92 -14.16 14.04
C CYS A 277 18.26 -15.49 14.42
N CYS A 278 17.18 -15.86 13.74
CA CYS A 278 16.42 -17.09 13.99
C CYS A 278 15.98 -17.73 12.67
N ALA A 279 16.08 -19.05 12.58
CA ALA A 279 15.55 -19.85 11.47
C ALA A 279 14.61 -20.96 11.98
N THR A 280 13.66 -21.40 11.14
CA THR A 280 12.67 -22.44 11.48
C THR A 280 12.43 -23.41 10.31
N THR A 281 12.27 -24.71 10.60
CA THR A 281 11.96 -25.73 9.56
C THR A 281 10.60 -25.54 8.90
N ASP A 282 9.69 -24.85 9.59
CA ASP A 282 8.33 -24.53 9.14
C ASP A 282 8.25 -23.37 8.11
N GLY A 283 9.32 -22.58 7.94
CA GLY A 283 9.37 -21.40 7.06
C GLY A 283 8.35 -20.29 7.36
N ASN A 284 7.60 -20.39 8.47
CA ASN A 284 6.38 -19.60 8.72
C ASN A 284 6.29 -18.96 10.11
N ILE A 285 6.99 -19.47 11.13
CA ILE A 285 6.95 -18.97 12.50
C ILE A 285 8.13 -18.02 12.75
N ARG A 286 7.86 -16.85 13.35
CA ARG A 286 8.89 -15.88 13.79
C ARG A 286 8.74 -15.60 15.30
N ARG A 287 9.83 -15.26 15.98
CA ARG A 287 9.90 -15.06 17.43
C ARG A 287 10.81 -13.87 17.74
N PHE A 288 10.46 -13.06 18.75
CA PHE A 288 11.14 -11.80 19.04
C PHE A 288 11.43 -11.62 20.52
N TRP A 289 12.48 -10.83 20.81
CA TRP A 289 12.87 -10.41 22.16
C TRP A 289 12.31 -9.02 22.44
N ASP A 290 11.82 -8.80 23.66
CA ASP A 290 11.51 -7.47 24.17
C ASP A 290 12.70 -6.97 25.03
N PRO A 291 13.46 -5.97 24.57
CA PRO A 291 14.62 -5.48 25.30
C PRO A 291 14.26 -4.76 26.61
N ASN A 292 13.03 -4.25 26.74
CA ASN A 292 12.56 -3.57 27.96
C ASN A 292 11.98 -4.61 28.93
N GLY A 293 11.13 -5.52 28.41
CA GLY A 293 10.46 -6.55 29.20
C GLY A 293 11.38 -7.66 29.72
N LYS A 294 12.56 -7.87 29.13
CA LYS A 294 13.46 -9.02 29.37
C LYS A 294 12.79 -10.40 29.13
N GLU A 295 11.74 -10.42 28.33
CA GLU A 295 10.97 -11.61 27.98
C GLU A 295 10.73 -11.68 26.46
N TRP A 296 10.17 -12.81 25.99
CA TRP A 296 10.04 -13.12 24.57
C TRP A 296 8.58 -13.09 24.11
N VAL A 297 8.36 -12.56 22.92
CA VAL A 297 7.04 -12.54 22.28
C VAL A 297 7.02 -13.49 21.08
N LEU A 298 6.15 -14.50 21.17
CA LEU A 298 5.81 -15.38 20.05
C LEU A 298 4.77 -14.70 19.17
N VAL A 299 5.19 -14.21 18.00
CA VAL A 299 4.24 -13.78 16.96
C VAL A 299 3.93 -15.00 16.09
N GLN A 300 2.92 -15.75 16.51
CA GLN A 300 2.31 -16.75 15.65
C GLN A 300 1.64 -16.05 14.48
N ARG A 301 2.11 -16.35 13.25
CA ARG A 301 1.45 -15.91 12.03
C ARG A 301 0.05 -16.54 12.02
N CYS A 302 -0.98 -15.75 12.30
CA CYS A 302 -2.36 -16.25 12.27
C CYS A 302 -2.69 -16.68 10.83
N LEU A 303 -2.78 -17.98 10.60
CA LEU A 303 -3.03 -18.58 9.29
C LEU A 303 -4.54 -18.60 8.99
N THR A 304 -5.19 -17.44 9.09
CA THR A 304 -6.52 -17.17 8.51
C THR A 304 -6.42 -17.03 6.99
N ASN A 305 -6.03 -18.14 6.36
CA ASN A 305 -6.06 -18.45 4.92
C ASN A 305 -5.42 -17.44 3.92
N THR A 306 -4.44 -17.97 3.17
CA THR A 306 -3.88 -17.50 1.89
C THR A 306 -2.68 -16.53 1.86
N SER A 307 -1.61 -17.08 1.25
CA SER A 307 -0.42 -16.48 0.61
C SER A 307 0.62 -15.75 1.49
N PRO A 308 1.91 -15.80 1.10
CA PRO A 308 2.95 -14.93 1.66
C PRO A 308 2.82 -13.50 1.13
N THR A 309 3.53 -12.57 1.79
CA THR A 309 3.88 -11.21 1.34
C THR A 309 2.72 -10.36 0.79
N LYS A 310 1.64 -10.25 1.56
CA LYS A 310 0.62 -9.20 1.40
C LYS A 310 0.97 -7.99 2.28
N VAL A 311 1.03 -6.81 1.68
CA VAL A 311 1.21 -5.52 2.37
C VAL A 311 0.01 -5.26 3.30
N LEU A 312 0.17 -4.46 4.37
CA LEU A 312 -0.91 -4.20 5.33
C LEU A 312 -2.19 -3.63 4.67
N LEU A 313 -2.02 -2.84 3.60
CA LEU A 313 -3.09 -2.33 2.72
C LEU A 313 -3.89 -3.43 1.99
N THR A 314 -3.32 -4.61 1.82
CA THR A 314 -3.92 -5.73 1.07
C THR A 314 -4.77 -6.64 1.97
N TYR A 315 -4.46 -6.76 3.27
CA TYR A 315 -5.24 -7.60 4.20
C TYR A 315 -6.52 -6.94 4.74
N ARG A 316 -6.66 -5.61 4.68
CA ARG A 316 -7.93 -4.90 4.98
C ARG A 316 -8.84 -4.70 3.75
N ARG A 317 -8.54 -5.37 2.63
CA ARG A 317 -9.36 -5.34 1.41
C ARG A 317 -9.89 -6.75 1.14
N ASP A 318 -11.19 -6.95 1.34
CA ASP A 318 -11.86 -8.26 1.35
C ASP A 318 -12.01 -8.87 -0.06
N ASN A 319 -10.90 -9.06 -0.78
CA ASN A 319 -10.83 -9.32 -2.22
C ASN A 319 -11.64 -8.33 -3.10
N MET A 320 -12.01 -7.17 -2.54
CA MET A 320 -12.85 -6.18 -3.21
C MET A 320 -12.12 -5.51 -4.38
N ILE A 321 -12.90 -5.27 -5.43
CA ILE A 321 -12.51 -4.52 -6.62
C ILE A 321 -11.99 -3.14 -6.20
N ASN A 322 -10.87 -2.72 -6.75
CA ASN A 322 -10.16 -1.51 -6.31
C ASN A 322 -10.05 -0.49 -7.45
N PHE A 323 -9.55 0.72 -7.15
CA PHE A 323 -9.47 1.78 -8.15
C PHE A 323 -8.63 1.42 -9.38
N HIS A 324 -7.62 0.54 -9.30
CA HIS A 324 -6.89 0.07 -10.49
C HIS A 324 -7.74 -0.84 -11.38
N ASP A 325 -8.69 -1.61 -10.81
CA ASP A 325 -9.62 -2.45 -11.57
C ASP A 325 -10.68 -1.63 -12.32
N VAL A 326 -11.03 -0.46 -11.78
CA VAL A 326 -11.97 0.50 -12.37
C VAL A 326 -11.27 1.42 -13.38
N MET A 327 -10.11 1.97 -13.01
CA MET A 327 -9.34 2.94 -13.79
C MET A 327 -8.37 2.22 -14.75
N ARG A 328 -8.87 1.23 -15.50
CA ARG A 328 -8.08 0.46 -16.46
C ARG A 328 -7.63 1.34 -17.62
N THR A 329 -6.36 1.73 -17.59
CA THR A 329 -5.75 2.67 -18.53
C THR A 329 -4.27 2.38 -18.72
N TYR A 330 -3.73 2.81 -19.87
CA TYR A 330 -2.29 2.77 -20.16
C TYR A 330 -1.54 3.99 -19.62
N ARG A 331 -2.26 5.08 -19.27
CA ARG A 331 -1.68 6.26 -18.62
C ARG A 331 -1.26 5.93 -17.19
N TRP A 332 0.00 6.16 -16.86
CA TRP A 332 0.58 5.75 -15.57
C TRP A 332 0.20 6.71 -14.43
N GLU A 333 -0.08 7.97 -14.76
CA GLU A 333 -0.51 9.03 -13.85
C GLU A 333 -1.84 8.66 -13.19
N LEU A 334 -2.81 8.18 -13.96
CA LEU A 334 -4.07 7.64 -13.44
C LEU A 334 -3.87 6.40 -12.55
N ARG A 335 -2.81 5.60 -12.79
CA ARG A 335 -2.46 4.45 -11.93
C ARG A 335 -1.83 4.90 -10.60
N CYS A 336 -1.11 6.02 -10.60
CA CYS A 336 -0.70 6.69 -9.36
C CYS A 336 -1.91 7.25 -8.62
N LEU A 337 -2.85 7.91 -9.32
CA LEU A 337 -4.08 8.41 -8.71
C LEU A 337 -4.93 7.29 -8.10
N SER A 338 -5.13 6.17 -8.80
CA SER A 338 -5.87 5.02 -8.26
C SER A 338 -5.20 4.42 -7.02
N PHE A 339 -3.87 4.46 -6.96
CA PHE A 339 -3.14 4.08 -5.74
C PHE A 339 -3.41 5.06 -4.59
N PHE A 340 -3.31 6.37 -4.81
CA PHE A 340 -3.59 7.38 -3.78
C PHE A 340 -5.04 7.33 -3.28
N LEU A 341 -6.01 7.14 -4.18
CA LEU A 341 -7.42 6.92 -3.81
C LEU A 341 -7.59 5.63 -2.98
N GLY A 342 -6.92 4.55 -3.35
CA GLY A 342 -6.92 3.31 -2.57
C GLY A 342 -6.29 3.45 -1.18
N VAL A 343 -5.23 4.25 -1.02
CA VAL A 343 -4.63 4.54 0.30
C VAL A 343 -5.54 5.45 1.12
N THR A 344 -6.11 6.49 0.48
CA THR A 344 -7.13 7.39 1.08
C THR A 344 -8.29 6.59 1.67
N GLU A 345 -8.86 5.67 0.87
CA GLU A 345 -9.93 4.76 1.28
C GLU A 345 -9.58 3.94 2.51
N VAL A 346 -8.43 3.24 2.50
CA VAL A 346 -8.05 2.35 3.61
C VAL A 346 -7.73 3.14 4.87
N ASN A 347 -7.15 4.33 4.75
CA ASN A 347 -6.92 5.24 5.89
C ASN A 347 -8.24 5.73 6.48
N ALA A 348 -9.17 6.20 5.63
CA ALA A 348 -10.48 6.67 6.04
C ALA A 348 -11.35 5.55 6.66
N PHE A 349 -11.31 4.33 6.11
CA PHE A 349 -11.96 3.16 6.70
C PHE A 349 -11.33 2.76 8.03
N SER A 350 -10.00 2.84 8.15
CA SER A 350 -9.29 2.56 9.40
C SER A 350 -9.63 3.57 10.51
N ALA A 351 -9.78 4.84 10.15
CA ALA A 351 -10.31 5.87 11.05
C ALA A 351 -11.79 5.63 11.39
N PHE A 352 -12.63 5.29 10.39
CA PHE A 352 -14.05 4.99 10.61
C PHE A 352 -14.25 3.85 11.60
N LYS A 353 -13.51 2.73 11.41
CA LYS A 353 -13.47 1.59 12.34
C LYS A 353 -13.16 2.02 13.77
N TYR A 354 -12.09 2.78 13.94
CA TYR A 354 -11.52 3.04 15.26
C TYR A 354 -12.20 4.20 16.03
N PHE A 355 -12.70 5.24 15.36
CA PHE A 355 -13.24 6.43 16.04
C PHE A 355 -14.76 6.50 16.15
N ARG A 356 -15.52 5.70 15.39
CA ARG A 356 -16.99 5.71 15.45
C ARG A 356 -17.53 4.55 16.29
N VAL A 357 -18.62 4.83 17.01
CA VAL A 357 -19.32 3.85 17.86
C VAL A 357 -19.88 2.66 17.07
N ASP A 358 -20.28 2.88 15.81
CA ASP A 358 -20.71 1.82 14.88
C ASP A 358 -19.57 1.28 14.00
N GLY A 359 -18.33 1.74 14.20
CA GLY A 359 -17.18 1.46 13.34
C GLY A 359 -16.92 -0.03 13.17
N ASP A 360 -16.81 -0.78 14.26
CA ASP A 360 -16.49 -2.20 14.24
C ASP A 360 -17.55 -3.11 13.60
N LEU A 361 -18.81 -2.66 13.55
CA LEU A 361 -19.90 -3.41 12.92
C LEU A 361 -19.94 -3.28 11.38
N VAL A 362 -19.40 -2.19 10.83
CA VAL A 362 -19.52 -1.85 9.40
C VAL A 362 -18.48 -2.57 8.54
N GLY A 363 -18.92 -3.28 7.49
CA GLY A 363 -18.03 -3.92 6.52
C GLY A 363 -17.37 -2.90 5.56
N HIS A 364 -16.23 -3.23 4.95
CA HIS A 364 -15.51 -2.28 4.09
C HIS A 364 -16.33 -1.88 2.84
N GLY A 365 -17.09 -2.80 2.24
CA GLY A 365 -18.02 -2.49 1.15
C GLY A 365 -19.15 -1.53 1.56
N GLU A 366 -19.68 -1.66 2.78
CA GLU A 366 -20.68 -0.76 3.33
C GLU A 366 -20.08 0.62 3.67
N PHE A 367 -18.84 0.67 4.18
CA PHE A 367 -18.11 1.93 4.37
C PHE A 367 -17.97 2.70 3.06
N ARG A 368 -17.60 2.04 1.95
CA ARG A 368 -17.53 2.67 0.61
C ARG A 368 -18.87 3.26 0.19
N TRP A 369 -19.97 2.58 0.47
CA TRP A 369 -21.32 3.08 0.17
C TRP A 369 -21.66 4.33 0.98
N ARG A 370 -21.44 4.27 2.30
CA ARG A 370 -21.62 5.42 3.21
C ARG A 370 -20.70 6.60 2.80
N LEU A 371 -19.50 6.32 2.28
CA LEU A 371 -18.60 7.32 1.70
C LEU A 371 -19.18 7.97 0.43
N ALA A 372 -19.61 7.16 -0.54
CA ALA A 372 -20.22 7.66 -1.78
C ALA A 372 -21.46 8.53 -1.53
N GLU A 373 -22.38 8.12 -0.64
CA GLU A 373 -23.54 8.95 -0.28
C GLU A 373 -23.12 10.23 0.46
N SER A 374 -22.18 10.16 1.40
CA SER A 374 -21.71 11.38 2.10
C SER A 374 -21.00 12.38 1.18
N LEU A 375 -20.35 11.90 0.10
CA LEU A 375 -19.81 12.74 -0.97
C LEU A 375 -20.93 13.34 -1.84
N LYS A 376 -21.94 12.56 -2.22
CA LYS A 376 -23.12 13.06 -2.96
C LYS A 376 -23.84 14.16 -2.18
N ASP A 377 -23.97 14.04 -0.87
CA ASP A 377 -24.63 15.06 -0.03
C ASP A 377 -23.76 16.31 0.18
N TYR A 378 -22.44 16.16 0.29
CA TYR A 378 -21.52 17.30 0.22
C TYR A 378 -21.66 18.04 -1.12
N ILE A 379 -21.60 17.32 -2.25
CA ILE A 379 -21.78 17.87 -3.61
C ILE A 379 -23.13 18.61 -3.76
N LYS A 380 -24.24 18.01 -3.33
CA LYS A 380 -25.57 18.66 -3.31
C LYS A 380 -25.57 19.95 -2.49
N THR A 381 -24.84 19.99 -1.38
CA THR A 381 -24.76 21.15 -0.49
C THR A 381 -23.92 22.27 -1.10
N SER A 382 -22.73 21.95 -1.64
CA SER A 382 -21.85 22.90 -2.33
C SER A 382 -22.50 23.52 -3.58
N ARG A 383 -23.37 22.78 -4.30
CA ARG A 383 -24.16 23.31 -5.43
C ARG A 383 -25.27 24.28 -5.00
N LYS A 384 -25.83 24.12 -3.79
CA LYS A 384 -26.90 25.00 -3.25
C LYS A 384 -26.34 26.25 -2.58
N THR A 385 -25.21 26.10 -1.90
CA THR A 385 -24.50 27.19 -1.23
C THR A 385 -23.10 27.26 -1.83
N PRO A 386 -22.87 28.07 -2.88
CA PRO A 386 -21.52 28.33 -3.40
C PRO A 386 -20.72 29.06 -2.32
N LEU A 387 -19.94 28.28 -1.57
CA LEU A 387 -19.19 28.77 -0.42
C LEU A 387 -18.11 29.76 -0.85
N ARG A 388 -18.16 30.99 -0.33
CA ARG A 388 -16.93 31.79 -0.18
C ARG A 388 -15.96 30.99 0.69
N ASN A 389 -14.76 30.75 0.17
CA ASN A 389 -13.70 29.87 0.67
C ASN A 389 -13.74 29.53 2.18
N PRO A 390 -13.95 28.25 2.53
CA PRO A 390 -13.71 27.72 3.88
C PRO A 390 -12.62 26.63 3.90
N LEU A 391 -11.71 26.76 4.90
CA LEU A 391 -10.70 25.78 5.34
C LEU A 391 -9.49 25.56 4.39
#